data_AF-A0A354THQ0-F1
#
_entry.id   AF-A0A354THQ0-F1
#
_cell.length_a   1.000
_cell.length_b   1.000
_cell.length_c   1.000
_cell.angle_alpha   90.00
_cell.angle_beta   90.00
_cell.angle_gamma   90.00
#
_symmetry.space_group_name_H-M   'P 1'
#
loop_
_entity.id
_entity.type
_entity.pdbx_description
1 polymer ?
#
loop_
_entity_poly.entity_id
_entity_poly.type
_entity_poly.pdbx_seq_one_letter_code
_entity_poly.pdbx_strand_id
1 'polypeptide(L)'
;WHVVGADLLAGGAKGESPIQQTWARGAELWQTANFAVLRRPGHELDVNDLPPHAREVDVFVEGASTVIRERLSSGKGVAEMLHPRALAYIERYGLYRAPIPGNWARGTLEGAKFFLHADAAIPKVRELSAPLVSRHVPAADADFISVVGGDGAMLRGIREHWRSRLPFFGINAGHMGFLLNGPEQVSAGAFPPCDVIFRQLPMLFLEFEDEDGQTRTAHGFNDAWLERATSQSAWLEITVNKVRRIPKLVSDGALVATAAGSTAYARSMGASPLLADTPAWLLVGSNVLEPAHWRSALLSPDTTVEIRSLEPRNRPVQAFVDGLSMGRVVALRARLSRAAAVELVFCASHDMAEKIAAIQFGA
;
A
#
# COMPACT_ATOMS: atom_id res chain seq x y z
N TRP A 1 -0.34 -16.94 0.84
CA TRP A 1 -1.26 -17.20 1.95
C TRP A 1 -2.67 -16.89 1.50
N HIS A 2 -3.52 -17.91 1.40
CA HIS A 2 -4.96 -17.78 1.16
C HIS A 2 -5.70 -17.99 2.48
N VAL A 3 -6.59 -17.07 2.84
CA VAL A 3 -7.44 -17.23 4.03
C VAL A 3 -8.75 -17.86 3.59
N VAL A 4 -9.05 -19.05 4.11
CA VAL A 4 -10.21 -19.86 3.71
C VAL A 4 -10.94 -20.37 4.95
N GLY A 5 -12.25 -20.57 4.83
CA GLY A 5 -13.01 -21.29 5.85
C GLY A 5 -12.81 -22.80 5.74
N ALA A 6 -12.91 -23.52 6.86
CA ALA A 6 -12.83 -24.97 6.91
C ALA A 6 -13.83 -25.68 5.97
N ASP A 7 -14.99 -25.05 5.70
CA ASP A 7 -16.01 -25.52 4.76
C ASP A 7 -15.48 -25.70 3.32
N LEU A 8 -14.48 -24.92 2.93
CA LEU A 8 -13.88 -25.02 1.58
C LEU A 8 -12.84 -26.13 1.46
N LEU A 9 -12.53 -26.83 2.56
CA LEU A 9 -11.53 -27.90 2.59
C LEU A 9 -12.15 -29.29 2.56
N ALA A 10 -13.44 -29.43 2.88
CA ALA A 10 -14.13 -30.72 2.97
C ALA A 10 -13.92 -31.59 1.72
N GLY A 11 -13.43 -32.82 1.89
CA GLY A 11 -13.04 -33.73 0.81
C GLY A 11 -11.62 -33.50 0.26
N GLY A 12 -10.82 -32.62 0.88
CA GLY A 12 -9.47 -32.28 0.48
C GLY A 12 -8.52 -33.46 0.36
N ALA A 13 -8.63 -34.45 1.25
CA ALA A 13 -7.83 -35.68 1.23
C ALA A 13 -8.04 -36.49 -0.05
N LYS A 14 -9.23 -36.38 -0.65
CA LYS A 14 -9.64 -37.12 -1.85
C LYS A 14 -9.51 -36.29 -3.14
N GLY A 15 -9.07 -35.04 -3.05
CA GLY A 15 -9.06 -34.14 -4.20
C GLY A 15 -10.42 -33.53 -4.50
N GLU A 16 -11.41 -33.66 -3.62
CA GLU A 16 -12.81 -33.29 -3.87
C GLU A 16 -13.20 -31.94 -3.26
N SER A 17 -12.25 -31.24 -2.61
CA SER A 17 -12.57 -29.97 -1.97
C SER A 17 -13.06 -28.91 -2.98
N PRO A 18 -13.96 -28.00 -2.55
CA PRO A 18 -14.35 -26.86 -3.36
C PRO A 18 -13.17 -26.08 -3.94
N ILE A 19 -12.07 -25.93 -3.19
CA ILE A 19 -10.85 -25.27 -3.68
C ILE A 19 -10.25 -26.03 -4.86
N GLN A 20 -10.05 -27.34 -4.73
CA GLN A 20 -9.43 -28.16 -5.78
C GLN A 20 -10.30 -28.22 -7.04
N GLN A 21 -11.63 -28.24 -6.88
CA GLN A 21 -12.58 -28.43 -7.97
C GLN A 21 -12.99 -27.13 -8.68
N THR A 22 -13.10 -26.02 -7.96
CA THR A 22 -13.74 -24.80 -8.50
C THR A 22 -12.78 -23.64 -8.72
N TRP A 23 -11.63 -23.60 -8.03
CA TRP A 23 -10.68 -22.52 -8.21
C TRP A 23 -9.85 -22.72 -9.48
N ALA A 24 -9.49 -21.61 -10.14
CA ALA A 24 -8.55 -21.66 -11.25
C ALA A 24 -7.21 -22.22 -10.77
N ARG A 25 -6.75 -23.32 -11.39
CA ARG A 25 -5.57 -24.10 -10.97
C ARG A 25 -5.67 -24.63 -9.53
N GLY A 26 -6.88 -24.97 -9.08
CA GLY A 26 -7.17 -25.39 -7.70
C GLY A 26 -6.28 -26.51 -7.18
N ALA A 27 -6.10 -27.59 -7.94
CA ALA A 27 -5.24 -28.71 -7.54
C ALA A 27 -3.77 -28.32 -7.36
N GLU A 28 -3.25 -27.43 -8.22
CA GLU A 28 -1.87 -26.93 -8.10
C GLU A 28 -1.71 -25.96 -6.92
N LEU A 29 -2.66 -25.04 -6.76
CA LEU A 29 -2.71 -24.12 -5.62
C LEU A 29 -2.76 -24.88 -4.30
N TRP A 30 -3.53 -25.95 -4.23
CA TRP A 30 -3.63 -26.81 -3.05
C TRP A 30 -2.25 -27.31 -2.60
N GLN A 31 -1.39 -27.72 -3.55
CA GLN A 31 -0.08 -28.28 -3.27
C GLN A 31 0.99 -27.21 -2.98
N THR A 32 0.90 -26.06 -3.63
CA THR A 32 2.00 -25.07 -3.66
C THR A 32 1.75 -23.84 -2.80
N ALA A 33 0.48 -23.50 -2.55
CA ALA A 33 0.12 -22.29 -1.82
C ALA A 33 0.06 -22.53 -0.32
N ASN A 34 0.35 -21.48 0.45
CA ASN A 34 0.13 -21.49 1.90
C ASN A 34 -1.33 -21.10 2.20
N PHE A 35 -1.98 -21.80 3.13
CA PHE A 35 -3.36 -21.57 3.55
C PHE A 35 -3.43 -21.23 5.05
N ALA A 36 -4.23 -20.21 5.39
CA ALA A 36 -4.65 -19.93 6.75
C ALA A 36 -6.13 -20.36 6.88
N VAL A 37 -6.38 -21.37 7.72
CA VAL A 37 -7.68 -22.04 7.81
C VAL A 37 -8.45 -21.49 9.00
N LEU A 38 -9.59 -20.87 8.72
CA LEU A 38 -10.51 -20.35 9.73
C LEU A 38 -11.57 -21.40 10.07
N ARG A 39 -11.69 -21.73 11.36
CA ARG A 39 -12.79 -22.56 11.86
C ARG A 39 -14.11 -21.78 11.76
N ARG A 40 -15.20 -22.45 11.38
CA ARG A 40 -16.53 -21.84 11.25
C ARG A 40 -17.58 -22.58 12.09
N PRO A 41 -18.56 -21.87 12.67
CA PRO A 41 -19.70 -22.53 13.32
C PRO A 41 -20.41 -23.47 12.34
N GLY A 42 -20.69 -24.71 12.77
CA GLY A 42 -21.39 -25.71 11.97
C GLY A 42 -20.55 -26.43 10.91
N HIS A 43 -19.24 -26.13 10.82
CA HIS A 43 -18.32 -26.82 9.91
C HIS A 43 -17.11 -27.35 10.70
N GLU A 44 -17.14 -28.65 11.02
CA GLU A 44 -15.99 -29.32 11.62
C GLU A 44 -14.83 -29.41 10.63
N LEU A 45 -13.62 -29.17 11.13
CA LEU A 45 -12.39 -29.28 10.36
C LEU A 45 -11.85 -30.71 10.48
N ASP A 46 -11.89 -31.49 9.40
CA ASP A 46 -11.14 -32.73 9.30
C ASP A 46 -9.67 -32.40 9.01
N VAL A 47 -8.78 -32.83 9.91
CA VAL A 47 -7.33 -32.62 9.78
C VAL A 47 -6.77 -33.29 8.52
N ASN A 48 -7.39 -34.37 8.05
CA ASN A 48 -6.96 -35.07 6.83
C ASN A 48 -7.26 -34.26 5.56
N ASP A 49 -8.25 -33.37 5.63
CA ASP A 49 -8.65 -32.50 4.52
C ASP A 49 -7.82 -31.22 4.43
N LEU A 50 -6.79 -31.07 5.27
CA LEU A 50 -5.91 -29.91 5.23
C LEU A 50 -4.97 -29.94 4.00
N PRO A 51 -4.71 -28.79 3.37
CA PRO A 51 -3.66 -28.69 2.37
C PRO A 51 -2.27 -28.89 3.01
N PRO A 52 -1.25 -29.35 2.24
CA PRO A 52 0.10 -29.62 2.74
C PRO A 52 0.76 -28.44 3.47
N HIS A 53 0.39 -27.21 3.10
CA HIS A 53 0.90 -25.98 3.69
C HIS A 53 -0.24 -25.20 4.36
N ALA A 54 -0.78 -25.73 5.45
CA ALA A 54 -1.85 -25.11 6.22
C ALA A 54 -1.38 -24.61 7.59
N ARG A 55 -1.95 -23.48 8.03
CA ARG A 55 -1.92 -23.05 9.43
C ARG A 55 -3.34 -22.79 9.89
N GLU A 56 -3.73 -23.44 10.97
CA GLU A 56 -5.02 -23.19 11.61
C GLU A 56 -5.00 -21.85 12.35
N VAL A 57 -6.13 -21.14 12.26
CA VAL A 57 -6.34 -19.86 12.92
C VAL A 57 -7.63 -19.96 13.73
N ASP A 58 -7.46 -20.04 15.05
CA ASP A 58 -8.56 -20.08 16.03
C ASP A 58 -9.15 -18.68 16.22
N VAL A 59 -9.87 -18.21 15.21
CA VAL A 59 -10.68 -16.99 15.31
C VAL A 59 -12.12 -17.36 15.04
N PHE A 60 -12.94 -17.27 16.08
CA PHE A 60 -14.37 -17.42 15.96
C PHE A 60 -14.96 -16.12 15.41
N VAL A 61 -15.45 -16.15 14.18
CA VAL A 61 -16.21 -15.05 13.59
C VAL A 61 -17.57 -15.60 13.20
N GLU A 62 -18.62 -15.07 13.81
CA GLU A 62 -19.98 -15.53 13.55
C GLU A 62 -20.49 -14.94 12.22
N GLY A 63 -20.87 -15.82 11.29
CA GLY A 63 -21.50 -15.47 10.03
C GLY A 63 -20.58 -15.29 8.82
N ALA A 64 -21.12 -15.61 7.65
CA ALA A 64 -20.41 -15.51 6.38
C ALA A 64 -20.26 -14.03 5.94
N SER A 65 -19.19 -13.75 5.19
CA SER A 65 -18.95 -12.42 4.60
C SER A 65 -20.14 -11.94 3.75
N THR A 66 -20.83 -12.85 3.06
CA THR A 66 -22.05 -12.56 2.30
C THR A 66 -23.17 -12.04 3.20
N VAL A 67 -23.41 -12.70 4.35
CA VAL A 67 -24.45 -12.29 5.32
C VAL A 67 -24.11 -10.93 5.92
N ILE A 68 -22.84 -10.69 6.24
CA ILE A 68 -22.37 -9.39 6.75
C ILE A 68 -22.65 -8.28 5.74
N ARG A 69 -22.32 -8.49 4.45
CA ARG A 69 -22.56 -7.53 3.37
C ARG A 69 -24.06 -7.26 3.17
N GLU A 70 -24.88 -8.30 3.18
CA GLU A 70 -26.34 -8.18 3.04
C GLU A 70 -26.93 -7.38 4.22
N ARG A 71 -26.56 -7.72 5.45
CA ARG A 71 -26.98 -6.97 6.65
C ARG A 71 -26.59 -5.51 6.55
N LEU A 72 -25.33 -5.20 6.23
CA LEU A 72 -24.85 -3.82 6.06
C LEU A 72 -25.63 -3.07 4.97
N SER A 73 -25.88 -3.69 3.82
CA SER A 73 -26.63 -3.08 2.71
C SER A 73 -28.09 -2.79 3.06
N SER A 74 -28.67 -3.56 3.99
CA SER A 74 -30.02 -3.37 4.52
C SER A 74 -30.08 -2.50 5.79
N GLY A 75 -28.96 -1.90 6.20
CA GLY A 75 -28.88 -1.05 7.40
C GLY A 75 -28.93 -1.79 8.73
N LYS A 76 -28.74 -3.12 8.75
CA LYS A 76 -28.72 -3.95 9.96
C LYS A 76 -27.33 -3.97 10.61
N GLY A 77 -27.30 -4.12 11.93
CA GLY A 77 -26.07 -4.22 12.73
C GLY A 77 -25.30 -5.54 12.50
N VAL A 78 -23.97 -5.45 12.56
CA VAL A 78 -23.02 -6.57 12.35
C VAL A 78 -21.89 -6.60 13.40
N ALA A 79 -22.03 -5.86 14.50
CA ALA A 79 -20.95 -5.70 15.48
C ALA A 79 -20.52 -7.02 16.14
N GLU A 80 -21.48 -7.91 16.40
CA GLU A 80 -21.26 -9.27 16.92
C GLU A 80 -20.54 -10.20 15.92
N MET A 81 -20.56 -9.85 14.63
CA MET A 81 -20.07 -10.67 13.52
C MET A 81 -18.67 -10.27 13.06
N LEU A 82 -18.07 -9.25 13.67
CA LEU A 82 -16.83 -8.65 13.20
C LEU A 82 -15.90 -8.34 14.35
N HIS A 83 -14.60 -8.53 14.12
CA HIS A 83 -13.60 -7.97 15.01
C HIS A 83 -13.76 -6.44 15.10
N PRO A 84 -13.63 -5.81 16.28
CA PRO A 84 -13.88 -4.37 16.46
C PRO A 84 -13.12 -3.47 15.47
N ARG A 85 -11.85 -3.79 15.16
CA ARG A 85 -11.07 -3.07 14.15
C ARG A 85 -11.67 -3.15 12.74
N ALA A 86 -12.22 -4.29 12.35
CA ALA A 86 -12.86 -4.46 11.04
C ALA A 86 -14.18 -3.70 10.97
N LEU A 87 -14.98 -3.73 12.06
CA LEU A 87 -16.19 -2.93 12.19
C LEU A 87 -15.88 -1.43 12.06
N ALA A 88 -14.92 -0.93 12.84
CA ALA A 88 -14.51 0.48 12.82
C ALA A 88 -14.07 0.93 11.41
N TYR A 89 -13.35 0.08 10.68
CA TYR A 89 -12.93 0.36 9.31
C TYR A 89 -14.11 0.39 8.32
N ILE A 90 -15.04 -0.57 8.41
CA ILE A 90 -16.25 -0.61 7.59
C ILE A 90 -17.12 0.63 7.82
N GLU A 91 -17.29 1.02 9.08
CA GLU A 91 -18.09 2.18 9.47
C GLU A 91 -17.45 3.48 9.01
N ARG A 92 -16.13 3.62 9.20
CA ARG A 92 -15.34 4.79 8.77
C ARG A 92 -15.53 5.10 7.30
N TYR A 93 -15.49 4.09 6.43
CA TYR A 93 -15.54 4.28 4.97
C TYR A 93 -16.92 3.97 4.35
N GLY A 94 -17.92 3.66 5.16
CA GLY A 94 -19.25 3.30 4.68
C GLY A 94 -19.26 2.08 3.77
N LEU A 95 -18.36 1.12 4.00
CA LEU A 95 -18.22 -0.06 3.15
C LEU A 95 -19.52 -0.86 3.15
N TYR A 96 -19.92 -1.33 1.96
CA TYR A 96 -21.15 -2.13 1.74
C TYR A 96 -22.47 -1.42 2.06
N ARG A 97 -22.44 -0.11 2.35
CA ARG A 97 -23.63 0.72 2.57
C ARG A 97 -23.89 1.69 1.40
N ALA A 98 -22.83 2.15 0.73
CA ALA A 98 -22.92 3.08 -0.39
C ALA A 98 -22.50 2.42 -1.72
N PRO A 99 -23.02 2.89 -2.88
CA PRO A 99 -22.61 2.41 -4.20
C PRO A 99 -21.12 2.64 -4.50
N ILE A 100 -20.56 3.74 -3.97
CA ILE A 100 -19.15 4.10 -4.06
C ILE A 100 -18.66 4.36 -2.63
N PRO A 101 -17.81 3.47 -2.06
CA PRO A 101 -17.18 3.72 -0.78
C PRO A 101 -16.35 5.01 -0.77
N GLY A 102 -16.30 5.68 0.38
CA GLY A 102 -15.37 6.79 0.57
C GLY A 102 -13.94 6.30 0.66
N ASN A 103 -12.98 7.11 0.19
CA ASN A 103 -11.54 6.92 0.45
C ASN A 103 -11.03 7.85 1.55
N TRP A 104 -11.90 8.64 2.18
CA TRP A 104 -11.59 9.48 3.33
C TRP A 104 -12.75 9.52 4.32
N ALA A 105 -12.46 9.87 5.57
CA ALA A 105 -13.45 10.05 6.63
C ALA A 105 -12.97 11.05 7.67
N ARG A 106 -13.86 11.87 8.23
CA ARG A 106 -13.55 12.70 9.42
C ARG A 106 -13.79 11.86 10.68
N GLY A 107 -12.95 12.02 11.69
CA GLY A 107 -13.10 11.32 12.97
C GLY A 107 -12.14 11.83 14.04
N THR A 108 -11.85 10.97 15.01
CA THR A 108 -11.03 11.29 16.20
C THR A 108 -9.99 10.20 16.45
N LEU A 109 -8.82 10.58 16.96
CA LEU A 109 -7.86 9.67 17.58
C LEU A 109 -7.86 9.79 19.11
N GLU A 110 -8.65 10.69 19.70
CA GLU A 110 -8.69 10.94 21.13
C GLU A 110 -8.91 9.65 21.93
N GLY A 111 -8.05 9.41 22.92
CA GLY A 111 -8.07 8.19 23.74
C GLY A 111 -7.54 6.92 23.06
N ALA A 112 -7.22 6.97 21.75
CA ALA A 112 -6.68 5.81 21.03
C ALA A 112 -5.23 5.52 21.46
N LYS A 113 -4.89 4.24 21.58
CA LYS A 113 -3.53 3.81 21.89
C LYS A 113 -2.66 3.93 20.64
N PHE A 114 -1.39 4.28 20.80
CA PHE A 114 -0.50 4.45 19.66
C PHE A 114 0.84 3.76 19.85
N PHE A 115 1.41 3.30 18.75
CA PHE A 115 2.80 2.90 18.65
C PHE A 115 3.62 4.06 18.09
N LEU A 116 4.75 4.37 18.73
CA LEU A 116 5.63 5.46 18.33
C LEU A 116 6.75 4.94 17.42
N HIS A 117 6.81 5.46 16.20
CA HIS A 117 7.89 5.23 15.24
C HIS A 117 8.71 6.53 15.09
N ALA A 118 9.88 6.57 15.73
CA ALA A 118 10.72 7.77 15.77
C ALA A 118 12.21 7.37 15.80
N ASP A 119 13.04 8.09 15.04
CA ASP A 119 14.49 7.95 15.11
C ASP A 119 15.07 8.92 16.15
N ALA A 120 15.24 8.42 17.37
CA ALA A 120 15.73 9.21 18.50
C ALA A 120 17.21 9.64 18.35
N ALA A 121 17.94 9.17 17.34
CA ALA A 121 19.28 9.68 17.03
C ALA A 121 19.25 11.12 16.51
N ILE A 122 18.11 11.56 15.93
CA ILE A 122 17.93 12.91 15.41
C ILE A 122 17.48 13.83 16.58
N PRO A 123 18.23 14.89 16.95
CA PRO A 123 17.92 15.71 18.12
C PRO A 123 16.51 16.29 18.13
N LYS A 124 16.02 16.78 16.98
CA LYS A 124 14.68 17.37 16.88
C LYS A 124 13.56 16.35 17.00
N VAL A 125 13.75 15.16 16.44
CA VAL A 125 12.82 14.03 16.59
C VAL A 125 12.76 13.59 18.05
N ARG A 126 13.91 13.48 18.71
CA ARG A 126 13.99 13.15 20.14
C ARG A 126 13.25 14.17 21.01
N GLU A 127 13.43 15.47 20.76
CA GLU A 127 12.74 16.54 21.48
C GLU A 127 11.21 16.43 21.32
N LEU A 128 10.72 16.29 20.08
CA LEU A 128 9.28 16.21 19.79
C LEU A 128 8.63 14.90 20.26
N SER A 129 9.38 13.80 20.24
CA SER A 129 8.88 12.50 20.69
C SER A 129 8.95 12.30 22.20
N ALA A 130 9.78 13.07 22.93
CA ALA A 130 9.92 12.97 24.39
C ALA A 130 8.59 12.90 25.17
N PRO A 131 7.59 13.78 24.93
CA PRO A 131 6.30 13.70 25.63
C PRO A 131 5.44 12.49 25.25
N LEU A 132 5.80 11.77 24.18
CA LEU A 132 5.06 10.61 23.66
C LEU A 132 5.66 9.28 24.14
N VAL A 133 6.95 9.25 24.50
CA VAL A 133 7.69 8.02 24.84
C VAL A 133 7.06 7.25 26.01
N SER A 134 6.60 7.92 27.06
CA SER A 134 6.00 7.23 28.22
C SER A 134 4.55 6.76 28.00
N ARG A 135 3.92 7.18 26.90
CA ARG A 135 2.48 7.01 26.63
C ARG A 135 2.18 6.02 25.52
N HIS A 136 3.18 5.70 24.70
CA HIS A 136 2.99 4.76 23.59
C HIS A 136 2.93 3.31 24.11
N VAL A 137 2.32 2.44 23.31
CA VAL A 137 2.19 1.01 23.57
C VAL A 137 2.99 0.21 22.52
N PRO A 138 3.20 -1.12 22.72
CA PRO A 138 3.70 -1.99 21.67
C PRO A 138 2.80 -1.99 20.43
N ALA A 139 3.37 -2.23 19.25
CA ALA A 139 2.65 -2.18 17.98
C ALA A 139 1.43 -3.12 17.89
N ALA A 140 1.44 -4.24 18.62
CA ALA A 140 0.32 -5.18 18.65
C ALA A 140 -0.94 -4.58 19.32
N ASP A 141 -0.73 -3.75 20.35
CA ASP A 141 -1.79 -3.17 21.20
C ASP A 141 -2.22 -1.77 20.74
N ALA A 142 -1.56 -1.23 19.71
CA ALA A 142 -1.83 0.10 19.19
C ALA A 142 -3.07 0.13 18.28
N ASP A 143 -3.77 1.25 18.31
CA ASP A 143 -4.88 1.56 17.41
C ASP A 143 -4.42 2.40 16.21
N PHE A 144 -3.29 3.11 16.34
CA PHE A 144 -2.63 3.82 15.26
C PHE A 144 -1.10 3.89 15.46
N ILE A 145 -0.38 4.32 14.42
CA ILE A 145 1.06 4.51 14.43
C ILE A 145 1.35 6.01 14.36
N SER A 146 2.05 6.52 15.36
CA SER A 146 2.54 7.90 15.37
C SER A 146 3.96 7.93 14.83
N VAL A 147 4.19 8.63 13.72
CA VAL A 147 5.52 8.80 13.14
C VAL A 147 6.03 10.20 13.45
N VAL A 148 7.21 10.31 14.06
CA VAL A 148 7.86 11.61 14.30
C VAL A 148 9.11 11.73 13.42
N GLY A 149 9.13 12.69 12.50
CA GLY A 149 10.22 12.82 11.53
C GLY A 149 9.85 13.62 10.28
N GLY A 150 10.48 13.28 9.15
CA GLY A 150 10.14 13.79 7.81
C GLY A 150 9.48 12.71 6.94
N ASP A 151 9.23 13.00 5.67
CA ASP A 151 8.56 12.06 4.75
C ASP A 151 9.32 10.73 4.63
N GLY A 152 10.66 10.75 4.67
CA GLY A 152 11.47 9.53 4.69
C GLY A 152 11.27 8.66 5.94
N ALA A 153 10.94 9.25 7.10
CA ALA A 153 10.57 8.51 8.31
C ALA A 153 9.16 7.90 8.16
N MET A 154 8.24 8.62 7.53
CA MET A 154 6.90 8.10 7.20
C MET A 154 7.00 6.89 6.25
N LEU A 155 7.77 6.98 5.17
CA LEU A 155 7.97 5.87 4.23
C LEU A 155 8.59 4.64 4.90
N ARG A 156 9.54 4.86 5.82
CA ARG A 156 10.14 3.79 6.61
C ARG A 156 9.10 3.12 7.51
N GLY A 157 8.32 3.90 8.26
CA GLY A 157 7.22 3.40 9.09
C GLY A 157 6.18 2.64 8.28
N ILE A 158 5.78 3.16 7.11
CA ILE A 158 4.86 2.46 6.19
C ILE A 158 5.46 1.12 5.76
N ARG A 159 6.70 1.08 5.29
CA ARG A 159 7.34 -0.15 4.84
C ARG A 159 7.39 -1.23 5.93
N GLU A 160 7.69 -0.84 7.16
CA GLU A 160 7.80 -1.74 8.30
C GLU A 160 6.44 -2.19 8.83
N HIS A 161 5.41 -1.33 8.75
CA HIS A 161 4.17 -1.54 9.49
C HIS A 161 2.88 -1.52 8.67
N TRP A 162 2.86 -1.28 7.36
CA TRP A 162 1.60 -1.17 6.58
C TRP A 162 0.70 -2.41 6.71
N ARG A 163 1.29 -3.59 6.96
CA ARG A 163 0.56 -4.85 7.16
C ARG A 163 -0.23 -4.92 8.46
N SER A 164 0.08 -4.07 9.44
CA SER A 164 -0.70 -3.95 10.68
C SER A 164 -2.10 -3.40 10.44
N ARG A 165 -2.34 -2.77 9.27
CA ARG A 165 -3.58 -2.07 8.91
C ARG A 165 -3.96 -0.99 9.92
N LEU A 166 -2.97 -0.45 10.63
CA LEU A 166 -3.16 0.69 11.51
C LEU A 166 -3.03 2.00 10.74
N PRO A 167 -3.78 3.05 11.09
CA PRO A 167 -3.63 4.38 10.52
C PRO A 167 -2.28 4.99 10.93
N PHE A 168 -1.69 5.80 10.07
CA PHE A 168 -0.44 6.51 10.30
C PHE A 168 -0.71 8.00 10.53
N PHE A 169 -0.35 8.49 11.71
CA PHE A 169 -0.38 9.90 12.05
C PHE A 169 1.05 10.45 12.09
N GLY A 170 1.39 11.28 11.11
CA GLY A 170 2.73 11.86 11.00
C GLY A 170 2.86 13.20 11.73
N ILE A 171 3.97 13.42 12.42
CA ILE A 171 4.35 14.67 13.09
C ILE A 171 5.68 15.14 12.50
N ASN A 172 5.67 16.31 11.87
CA ASN A 172 6.83 16.86 11.20
C ASN A 172 7.87 17.38 12.21
N ALA A 173 9.11 16.90 12.08
CA ALA A 173 10.24 17.31 12.91
C ALA A 173 11.25 18.23 12.17
N GLY A 174 10.85 18.86 11.05
CA GLY A 174 11.73 19.73 10.25
C GLY A 174 10.98 20.57 9.20
N HIS A 175 11.57 20.71 8.00
CA HIS A 175 10.99 21.47 6.88
C HIS A 175 9.68 20.85 6.37
N MET A 176 8.86 21.63 5.62
CA MET A 176 7.58 21.18 5.07
C MET A 176 7.67 19.85 4.30
N GLY A 177 7.09 18.78 4.85
CA GLY A 177 6.83 17.50 4.16
C GLY A 177 5.36 17.36 3.75
N PHE A 178 5.03 16.39 2.88
CA PHE A 178 3.66 16.21 2.37
C PHE A 178 2.81 15.28 3.22
N LEU A 179 3.44 14.28 3.83
CA LEU A 179 2.72 13.18 4.49
C LEU A 179 2.51 13.40 5.99
N LEU A 180 3.07 14.47 6.56
CA LEU A 180 3.04 14.75 8.00
C LEU A 180 2.27 16.03 8.35
N ASN A 181 1.69 16.02 9.55
CA ASN A 181 1.08 17.17 10.22
C ASN A 181 2.15 18.04 10.89
N GLY A 182 1.80 19.28 11.24
CA GLY A 182 2.71 20.16 11.96
C GLY A 182 2.93 19.75 13.44
N PRO A 183 4.05 20.18 14.05
CA PRO A 183 4.44 19.79 15.41
C PRO A 183 3.54 20.34 16.51
N GLU A 184 2.76 21.40 16.23
CA GLU A 184 1.88 22.09 17.17
C GLU A 184 0.89 21.15 17.88
N GLN A 185 0.50 20.06 17.23
CA GLN A 185 -0.43 19.06 17.73
C GLN A 185 0.11 18.27 18.93
N VAL A 186 1.44 18.11 19.00
CA VAL A 186 2.11 17.48 20.14
C VAL A 186 2.36 18.50 21.24
N SER A 187 2.82 19.71 20.88
CA SER A 187 3.18 20.74 21.87
C SER A 187 1.97 21.34 22.59
N ALA A 188 0.78 21.31 21.99
CA ALA A 188 -0.45 21.82 22.61
C ALA A 188 -1.07 20.86 23.64
N GLY A 189 -0.49 19.67 23.88
CA GLY A 189 -0.96 18.70 24.89
C GLY A 189 -2.20 17.89 24.51
N ALA A 190 -2.90 18.25 23.43
CA ALA A 190 -4.10 17.58 22.92
C ALA A 190 -3.79 16.35 22.04
N PHE A 191 -2.76 15.57 22.38
CA PHE A 191 -2.41 14.35 21.66
C PHE A 191 -2.92 13.11 22.41
N PRO A 192 -3.54 12.10 21.75
CA PRO A 192 -3.88 12.08 20.33
C PRO A 192 -4.98 13.10 19.95
N PRO A 193 -4.98 13.61 18.70
CA PRO A 193 -5.89 14.67 18.28
C PRO A 193 -7.36 14.22 18.16
N CYS A 194 -8.28 15.11 18.50
CA CYS A 194 -9.71 14.84 18.48
C CYS A 194 -10.40 15.07 17.12
N ASP A 195 -9.80 15.87 16.24
CA ASP A 195 -10.40 16.23 14.94
C ASP A 195 -9.44 15.97 13.79
N VAL A 196 -9.66 14.86 13.10
CA VAL A 196 -8.78 14.35 12.06
C VAL A 196 -9.54 13.90 10.82
N ILE A 197 -8.81 13.81 9.71
CA ILE A 197 -9.23 13.27 8.43
C ILE A 197 -8.37 12.04 8.14
N PHE A 198 -9.02 10.87 8.12
CA PHE A 198 -8.44 9.61 7.67
C PHE A 198 -8.51 9.54 6.15
N ARG A 199 -7.45 9.06 5.49
CA ARG A 199 -7.38 8.90 4.05
C ARG A 199 -6.76 7.57 3.69
N GLN A 200 -7.49 6.76 2.94
CA GLN A 200 -6.99 5.52 2.39
C GLN A 200 -6.31 5.79 1.05
N LEU A 201 -5.02 5.46 0.99
CA LEU A 201 -4.17 5.67 -0.18
C LEU A 201 -3.68 4.31 -0.70
N PRO A 202 -3.85 4.01 -2.00
CA PRO A 202 -3.42 2.74 -2.57
C PRO A 202 -1.89 2.66 -2.65
N MET A 203 -1.35 1.46 -2.51
CA MET A 203 0.06 1.17 -2.80
C MET A 203 0.20 0.54 -4.18
N LEU A 204 1.40 0.60 -4.76
CA LEU A 204 1.77 -0.20 -5.92
C LEU A 204 1.92 -1.68 -5.51
N PHE A 205 1.54 -2.57 -6.42
CA PHE A 205 2.00 -3.96 -6.44
C PHE A 205 2.98 -4.11 -7.59
N LEU A 206 4.16 -4.63 -7.27
CA LEU A 206 5.33 -4.61 -8.13
C LEU A 206 5.87 -6.02 -8.28
N GLU A 207 6.24 -6.39 -9.50
CA GLU A 207 6.90 -7.65 -9.83
C GLU A 207 8.16 -7.34 -10.62
N PHE A 208 9.29 -7.86 -10.15
CA PHE A 208 10.61 -7.65 -10.71
C PHE A 208 11.15 -8.97 -11.24
N GLU A 209 11.48 -9.01 -12.52
CA GLU A 209 12.07 -10.17 -13.20
C GLU A 209 13.58 -9.94 -13.31
N ASP A 210 14.40 -10.87 -12.86
CA ASP A 210 15.87 -10.82 -13.03
C ASP A 210 16.34 -11.54 -14.31
N GLU A 211 17.65 -11.55 -14.55
CA GLU A 211 18.25 -12.16 -15.75
C GLU A 211 18.07 -13.68 -15.82
N ASP A 212 17.84 -14.33 -14.66
CA ASP A 212 17.59 -15.78 -14.56
C ASP A 212 16.09 -16.11 -14.71
N GLY A 213 15.24 -15.08 -14.90
CA GLY A 213 13.80 -15.21 -15.02
C GLY A 213 13.08 -15.36 -13.68
N GLN A 214 13.76 -15.21 -12.55
CA GLN A 214 13.12 -15.26 -11.24
C GLN A 214 12.34 -13.98 -10.99
N THR A 215 11.12 -14.12 -10.47
CA THR A 215 10.24 -13.00 -10.17
C THR A 215 10.18 -12.74 -8.67
N ARG A 216 10.46 -11.50 -8.25
CA ARG A 216 10.33 -11.02 -6.87
C ARG A 216 9.23 -9.98 -6.79
N THR A 217 8.41 -10.04 -5.75
CA THR A 217 7.30 -9.10 -5.55
C THR A 217 7.60 -8.06 -4.48
N ALA A 218 7.13 -6.84 -4.66
CA ALA A 218 7.19 -5.80 -3.62
C ALA A 218 5.92 -4.92 -3.63
N HIS A 219 5.84 -4.05 -2.62
CA HIS A 219 4.88 -2.97 -2.57
C HIS A 219 5.62 -1.65 -2.40
N GLY A 220 5.19 -0.63 -3.13
CA GLY A 220 5.69 0.75 -3.01
C GLY A 220 4.56 1.69 -2.65
N PHE A 221 4.78 2.63 -1.75
CA PHE A 221 3.80 3.64 -1.38
C PHE A 221 3.86 4.85 -2.31
N ASN A 222 5.05 5.36 -2.60
CA ASN A 222 5.27 6.47 -3.50
C ASN A 222 5.44 5.97 -4.92
N ASP A 223 6.54 5.27 -5.19
CA ASP A 223 7.00 5.05 -6.55
C ASP A 223 7.91 3.81 -6.68
N ALA A 224 8.09 3.39 -7.93
CA ALA A 224 9.04 2.39 -8.34
C ALA A 224 9.57 2.73 -9.73
N TRP A 225 10.86 2.52 -9.96
CA TRP A 225 11.46 2.88 -11.24
C TRP A 225 12.59 1.93 -11.64
N LEU A 226 12.90 1.95 -12.92
CA LEU A 226 14.14 1.42 -13.48
C LEU A 226 15.03 2.59 -13.90
N GLU A 227 16.32 2.48 -13.61
CA GLU A 227 17.34 3.41 -14.10
C GLU A 227 18.55 2.68 -14.66
N ARG A 228 19.31 3.36 -15.54
CA ARG A 228 20.56 2.84 -16.09
C ARG A 228 21.58 2.53 -14.98
N ALA A 229 22.22 1.37 -15.05
CA ALA A 229 23.27 0.97 -14.10
C ALA A 229 24.70 1.32 -14.58
N THR A 230 24.84 1.91 -15.77
CA THR A 230 26.12 2.34 -16.36
C THR A 230 26.00 3.75 -16.94
N SER A 231 27.06 4.27 -17.55
CA SER A 231 27.03 5.55 -18.27
C SER A 231 26.20 5.53 -19.55
N GLN A 232 25.76 4.37 -20.01
CA GLN A 232 24.93 4.24 -21.20
C GLN A 232 23.45 4.43 -20.88
N SER A 233 22.71 5.13 -21.75
CA SER A 233 21.25 5.23 -21.65
C SER A 233 20.58 3.86 -21.62
N ALA A 234 19.53 3.74 -20.82
CA ALA A 234 18.65 2.58 -20.77
C ALA A 234 17.79 2.54 -22.04
N TRP A 235 17.61 1.34 -22.58
CA TRP A 235 16.68 1.07 -23.68
C TRP A 235 15.55 0.22 -23.14
N LEU A 236 14.36 0.83 -23.01
CA LEU A 236 13.22 0.22 -22.35
C LEU A 236 12.06 0.05 -23.33
N GLU A 237 11.28 -1.03 -23.21
CA GLU A 237 9.96 -1.17 -23.83
C GLU A 237 8.90 -0.91 -22.76
N ILE A 238 7.89 -0.10 -23.10
CA ILE A 238 6.74 0.17 -22.23
C ILE A 238 5.49 -0.48 -22.80
N THR A 239 4.94 -1.42 -22.05
CA THR A 239 3.68 -2.09 -22.35
C THR A 239 2.63 -1.68 -21.33
N VAL A 240 1.46 -1.25 -21.81
CA VAL A 240 0.33 -0.81 -20.97
C VAL A 240 -0.89 -1.63 -21.34
N ASN A 241 -1.48 -2.32 -20.37
CA ASN A 241 -2.62 -3.24 -20.57
C ASN A 241 -2.37 -4.25 -21.69
N LYS A 242 -1.18 -4.87 -21.69
CA LYS A 242 -0.70 -5.83 -22.71
C LYS A 242 -0.55 -5.25 -24.13
N VAL A 243 -0.71 -3.94 -24.31
CA VAL A 243 -0.46 -3.25 -25.57
C VAL A 243 0.87 -2.52 -25.47
N ARG A 244 1.80 -2.81 -26.39
CA ARG A 244 3.07 -2.11 -26.48
C ARG A 244 2.84 -0.64 -26.89
N ARG A 245 2.98 0.28 -25.94
CA ARG A 245 2.72 1.72 -26.15
C ARG A 245 3.97 2.47 -26.58
N ILE A 246 5.13 2.12 -26.02
CA ILE A 246 6.42 2.67 -26.41
C ILE A 246 7.36 1.50 -26.72
N PRO A 247 7.56 1.16 -28.00
CA PRO A 247 8.40 0.03 -28.39
C PRO A 247 9.86 0.18 -27.97
N LYS A 248 10.36 1.42 -27.94
CA LYS A 248 11.71 1.75 -27.52
C LYS A 248 11.71 3.13 -26.87
N LEU A 249 12.11 3.17 -25.61
CA LEU A 249 12.33 4.35 -24.80
C LEU A 249 13.82 4.43 -24.51
N VAL A 250 14.52 5.39 -25.12
CA VAL A 250 15.91 5.70 -24.82
C VAL A 250 15.92 6.81 -23.78
N SER A 251 16.40 6.51 -22.58
CA SER A 251 16.26 7.40 -21.42
C SER A 251 17.30 7.06 -20.34
N ASP A 252 17.35 7.84 -19.27
CA ASP A 252 18.05 7.41 -18.05
C ASP A 252 17.24 6.35 -17.28
N GLY A 253 15.92 6.30 -17.50
CA GLY A 253 15.03 5.39 -16.80
C GLY A 253 13.55 5.70 -17.00
N ALA A 254 12.69 4.92 -16.36
CA ALA A 254 11.26 5.14 -16.30
C ALA A 254 10.70 4.77 -14.92
N LEU A 255 9.76 5.58 -14.43
CA LEU A 255 9.19 5.55 -13.09
C LEU A 255 7.67 5.41 -13.17
N VAL A 256 7.11 4.65 -12.24
CA VAL A 256 5.69 4.66 -11.94
C VAL A 256 5.47 5.20 -10.52
N ALA A 257 4.46 6.04 -10.33
CA ALA A 257 4.15 6.63 -9.02
C ALA A 257 2.66 6.60 -8.72
N THR A 258 2.30 6.37 -7.46
CA THR A 258 0.97 6.65 -6.95
C THR A 258 0.69 8.16 -6.98
N ALA A 259 -0.58 8.55 -6.82
CA ALA A 259 -0.91 9.97 -6.65
C ALA A 259 -0.18 10.60 -5.46
N ALA A 260 -0.03 9.88 -4.34
CA ALA A 260 0.72 10.33 -3.17
C ALA A 260 2.22 10.49 -3.45
N GLY A 261 2.81 9.62 -4.29
CA GLY A 261 4.20 9.70 -4.71
C GLY A 261 4.48 10.74 -5.80
N SER A 262 3.45 11.37 -6.38
CA SER A 262 3.61 12.33 -7.48
C SER A 262 4.42 13.57 -7.11
N THR A 263 4.45 13.96 -5.82
CA THR A 263 5.21 15.10 -5.29
C THR A 263 6.66 14.76 -4.98
N ALA A 264 7.03 13.48 -5.01
CA ALA A 264 8.37 12.96 -4.73
C ALA A 264 9.20 12.86 -6.02
N TYR A 265 9.77 11.69 -6.33
CA TYR A 265 10.73 11.58 -7.43
C TYR A 265 10.09 11.81 -8.81
N ALA A 266 8.81 11.46 -8.96
CA ALA A 266 8.03 11.78 -10.15
C ALA A 266 8.05 13.28 -10.51
N ARG A 267 7.94 14.17 -9.51
CA ARG A 267 8.03 15.62 -9.70
C ARG A 267 9.41 16.03 -10.19
N SER A 268 10.48 15.48 -9.62
CA SER A 268 11.85 15.75 -10.05
C SER A 268 12.11 15.31 -11.49
N MET A 269 11.41 14.27 -11.97
CA MET A 269 11.40 13.86 -13.37
C MET A 269 10.49 14.71 -14.28
N GLY A 270 9.87 15.76 -13.74
CA GLY A 270 9.04 16.70 -14.50
C GLY A 270 7.57 16.33 -14.61
N ALA A 271 7.07 15.37 -13.83
CA ALA A 271 5.63 15.10 -13.76
C ALA A 271 4.90 16.17 -12.93
N SER A 272 3.66 16.45 -13.32
CA SER A 272 2.78 17.32 -12.54
C SER A 272 2.35 16.63 -11.24
N PRO A 273 2.46 17.30 -10.08
CA PRO A 273 1.93 16.80 -8.82
C PRO A 273 0.42 16.57 -8.88
N LEU A 274 -0.05 15.50 -8.26
CA LEU A 274 -1.45 15.14 -8.11
C LEU A 274 -1.88 15.32 -6.65
N LEU A 275 -3.17 15.58 -6.43
CA LEU A 275 -3.76 15.43 -5.10
C LEU A 275 -3.68 13.95 -4.69
N ALA A 276 -3.31 13.65 -3.44
CA ALA A 276 -3.06 12.28 -3.00
C ALA A 276 -4.27 11.33 -3.18
N ASP A 277 -5.50 11.86 -3.18
CA ASP A 277 -6.76 11.12 -3.37
C ASP A 277 -7.22 11.03 -4.83
N THR A 278 -6.41 11.53 -5.78
CA THR A 278 -6.70 11.42 -7.21
C THR A 278 -6.79 9.94 -7.59
N PRO A 279 -7.88 9.49 -8.24
CA PRO A 279 -8.04 8.10 -8.67
C PRO A 279 -7.25 7.85 -9.96
N ALA A 280 -5.94 8.12 -9.93
CA ALA A 280 -5.01 7.92 -11.02
C ALA A 280 -3.59 7.71 -10.47
N TRP A 281 -2.71 7.25 -11.34
CA TRP A 281 -1.30 7.07 -11.05
C TRP A 281 -0.48 7.42 -12.29
N LEU A 282 0.83 7.54 -12.16
CA LEU A 282 1.69 8.14 -13.17
C LEU A 282 2.67 7.11 -13.72
N LEU A 283 2.98 7.25 -15.00
CA LEU A 283 4.19 6.74 -15.64
C LEU A 283 5.00 7.94 -16.14
N VAL A 284 6.30 7.97 -15.84
CA VAL A 284 7.18 9.12 -16.10
C VAL A 284 8.50 8.61 -16.66
N GLY A 285 9.01 9.24 -17.72
CA GLY A 285 10.34 8.97 -18.27
C GLY A 285 11.37 9.93 -17.70
N SER A 286 12.56 9.43 -17.38
CA SER A 286 13.70 10.23 -16.91
C SER A 286 14.62 10.58 -18.07
N ASN A 287 14.82 11.87 -18.37
CA ASN A 287 15.72 12.33 -19.44
C ASN A 287 15.51 11.59 -20.78
N VAL A 288 14.26 11.57 -21.24
CA VAL A 288 13.86 10.84 -22.46
C VAL A 288 14.51 11.47 -23.70
N LEU A 289 15.32 10.69 -24.41
CA LEU A 289 15.90 11.03 -25.70
C LEU A 289 14.99 10.59 -26.85
N GLU A 290 14.42 9.39 -26.75
CA GLU A 290 13.52 8.82 -27.76
C GLU A 290 12.37 8.09 -27.07
N PRO A 291 11.09 8.39 -27.40
CA PRO A 291 10.63 9.44 -28.33
C PRO A 291 10.73 10.85 -27.70
N ALA A 292 11.23 11.83 -28.46
CA ALA A 292 11.66 13.14 -27.95
C ALA A 292 10.57 13.98 -27.22
N HIS A 293 9.29 13.74 -27.48
CA HIS A 293 8.19 14.51 -26.90
C HIS A 293 7.45 13.80 -25.76
N TRP A 294 7.77 12.55 -25.49
CA TRP A 294 7.11 11.82 -24.41
C TRP A 294 7.82 12.10 -23.08
N ARG A 295 7.03 12.46 -22.06
CA ARG A 295 7.53 12.77 -20.71
C ARG A 295 6.84 11.96 -19.65
N SER A 296 5.52 11.94 -19.67
CA SER A 296 4.71 11.21 -18.71
C SER A 296 3.35 10.84 -19.28
N ALA A 297 2.67 9.93 -18.60
CA ALA A 297 1.30 9.53 -18.88
C ALA A 297 0.54 9.38 -17.56
N LEU A 298 -0.69 9.89 -17.54
CA LEU A 298 -1.66 9.63 -16.48
C LEU A 298 -2.35 8.29 -16.76
N LEU A 299 -2.48 7.45 -15.75
CA LEU A 299 -2.99 6.09 -15.86
C LEU A 299 -4.24 5.92 -15.00
N SER A 300 -5.23 5.22 -15.55
CA SER A 300 -6.40 4.77 -14.77
C SER A 300 -6.02 3.76 -13.68
N PRO A 301 -6.79 3.65 -12.58
CA PRO A 301 -6.46 2.76 -11.46
C PRO A 301 -6.29 1.28 -11.83
N ASP A 302 -7.05 0.80 -12.81
CA ASP A 302 -7.03 -0.61 -13.24
C ASP A 302 -5.93 -0.94 -14.26
N THR A 303 -5.09 0.04 -14.61
CA THR A 303 -4.01 -0.15 -15.56
C THR A 303 -2.92 -1.06 -15.01
N THR A 304 -2.33 -1.85 -15.90
CA THR A 304 -1.06 -2.56 -15.67
C THR A 304 0.02 -2.01 -16.58
N VAL A 305 1.20 -1.72 -16.04
CA VAL A 305 2.38 -1.26 -16.79
C VAL A 305 3.48 -2.29 -16.69
N GLU A 306 4.14 -2.61 -17.80
CA GLU A 306 5.40 -3.35 -17.84
C GLU A 306 6.48 -2.46 -18.47
N ILE A 307 7.61 -2.34 -17.77
CA ILE A 307 8.82 -1.67 -18.22
C ILE A 307 9.89 -2.76 -18.37
N ARG A 308 10.31 -3.05 -19.59
CA ARG A 308 11.27 -4.13 -19.89
C ARG A 308 12.54 -3.58 -20.52
N SER A 309 13.70 -4.02 -20.05
CA SER A 309 14.99 -3.72 -20.69
C SER A 309 15.12 -4.48 -22.00
N LEU A 310 15.45 -3.77 -23.07
CA LEU A 310 15.68 -4.35 -24.41
C LEU A 310 17.08 -4.95 -24.56
N GLU A 311 18.08 -4.42 -23.85
CA GLU A 311 19.47 -4.87 -23.93
C GLU A 311 20.10 -5.06 -22.54
N PRO A 312 19.58 -5.96 -21.67
CA PRO A 312 19.99 -6.06 -20.28
C PRO A 312 21.49 -6.36 -20.08
N ARG A 313 22.13 -7.06 -21.02
CA ARG A 313 23.58 -7.38 -20.95
C ARG A 313 24.49 -6.17 -21.23
N ASN A 314 24.15 -5.38 -22.24
CA ASN A 314 24.97 -4.23 -22.66
C ASN A 314 24.58 -2.94 -21.94
N ARG A 315 23.30 -2.83 -21.56
CA ARG A 315 22.66 -1.68 -20.92
C ARG A 315 21.88 -2.16 -19.69
N PRO A 316 22.57 -2.69 -18.66
CA PRO A 316 21.90 -3.19 -17.48
C PRO A 316 21.17 -2.05 -16.77
N VAL A 317 20.04 -2.40 -16.15
CA VAL A 317 19.21 -1.48 -15.38
C VAL A 317 19.06 -1.97 -13.95
N GLN A 318 18.85 -1.04 -13.04
CA GLN A 318 18.60 -1.30 -11.63
C GLN A 318 17.20 -0.83 -11.26
N ALA A 319 16.53 -1.61 -10.42
CA ALA A 319 15.21 -1.29 -9.91
C ALA A 319 15.26 -0.67 -8.53
N PHE A 320 14.32 0.22 -8.25
CA PHE A 320 14.10 0.80 -6.93
C PHE A 320 12.61 0.85 -6.58
N VAL A 321 12.33 0.83 -5.28
CA VAL A 321 10.99 1.00 -4.70
C VAL A 321 11.09 1.92 -3.49
N ASP A 322 10.38 3.05 -3.51
CA ASP A 322 10.40 4.06 -2.44
C ASP A 322 11.84 4.44 -2.00
N GLY A 323 12.78 4.54 -2.94
CA GLY A 323 14.19 4.83 -2.65
C GLY A 323 15.09 3.63 -2.32
N LEU A 324 14.55 2.42 -2.17
CA LEU A 324 15.33 1.22 -1.88
C LEU A 324 15.66 0.43 -3.14
N SER A 325 16.94 0.06 -3.28
CA SER A 325 17.41 -0.79 -4.36
C SER A 325 16.82 -2.21 -4.29
N MET A 326 16.30 -2.67 -5.41
CA MET A 326 15.89 -4.06 -5.66
C MET A 326 16.97 -4.86 -6.43
N GLY A 327 18.09 -4.20 -6.78
CA GLY A 327 19.17 -4.75 -7.58
C GLY A 327 18.91 -4.71 -9.08
N ARG A 328 19.72 -5.43 -9.85
CA ARG A 328 19.57 -5.53 -11.31
C ARG A 328 18.35 -6.35 -11.67
N VAL A 329 17.64 -5.91 -12.69
CA VAL A 329 16.42 -6.56 -13.21
C VAL A 329 16.37 -6.40 -14.73
N VAL A 330 15.57 -7.25 -15.38
CA VAL A 330 15.26 -7.13 -16.81
C VAL A 330 13.86 -6.59 -17.06
N ALA A 331 12.94 -6.71 -16.09
CA ALA A 331 11.62 -6.13 -16.20
C ALA A 331 11.02 -5.72 -14.85
N LEU A 332 10.15 -4.72 -14.89
CA LEU A 332 9.29 -4.25 -13.80
C LEU A 332 7.84 -4.25 -14.29
N ARG A 333 6.97 -5.02 -13.64
CA ARG A 333 5.51 -4.96 -13.83
C ARG A 333 4.88 -4.28 -12.63
N ALA A 334 4.01 -3.32 -12.88
CA ALA A 334 3.40 -2.49 -11.87
C ALA A 334 1.89 -2.32 -12.11
N ARG A 335 1.15 -2.22 -11.01
CA ARG A 335 -0.25 -1.82 -10.97
C ARG A 335 -0.58 -1.25 -9.60
N LEU A 336 -1.69 -0.53 -9.47
CA LEU A 336 -2.24 -0.28 -8.14
C LEU A 336 -2.67 -1.60 -7.47
N SER A 337 -2.38 -1.72 -6.19
CA SER A 337 -2.73 -2.88 -5.39
C SER A 337 -4.20 -2.83 -5.02
N ARG A 338 -4.91 -3.94 -5.24
CA ARG A 338 -6.31 -4.10 -4.81
C ARG A 338 -6.46 -4.40 -3.32
N ALA A 339 -5.35 -4.70 -2.64
CA ALA A 339 -5.35 -5.13 -1.25
C ALA A 339 -4.41 -4.30 -0.38
N ALA A 340 -3.25 -3.89 -0.88
CA ALA A 340 -2.29 -3.09 -0.13
C ALA A 340 -2.66 -1.61 -0.24
N ALA A 341 -2.93 -1.01 0.91
CA ALA A 341 -3.27 0.39 1.06
C ALA A 341 -2.77 0.85 2.42
N VAL A 342 -2.47 2.13 2.52
CA VAL A 342 -2.05 2.81 3.74
C VAL A 342 -3.14 3.79 4.12
N GLU A 343 -3.47 3.85 5.40
CA GLU A 343 -4.35 4.88 5.91
C GLU A 343 -3.50 6.00 6.54
N LEU A 344 -3.51 7.18 5.95
CA LEU A 344 -2.86 8.37 6.51
C LEU A 344 -3.88 9.22 7.26
N VAL A 345 -3.44 9.81 8.37
CA VAL A 345 -4.28 10.64 9.23
C VAL A 345 -3.71 12.06 9.27
N PHE A 346 -4.55 13.01 8.89
CA PHE A 346 -4.25 14.44 8.92
C PHE A 346 -5.14 15.16 9.92
N CYS A 347 -4.65 16.23 10.55
CA CYS A 347 -5.53 17.11 11.32
C CYS A 347 -6.55 17.80 10.39
N ALA A 348 -7.77 18.05 10.85
CA ALA A 348 -8.78 18.69 10.00
C ALA A 348 -8.41 20.13 9.57
N SER A 349 -7.58 20.81 10.38
CA SER A 349 -7.00 22.12 10.04
C SER A 349 -5.91 22.05 8.97
N HIS A 350 -5.56 20.85 8.51
CA HIS A 350 -4.43 20.60 7.63
C HIS A 350 -4.89 20.52 6.17
N ASP A 351 -4.68 21.59 5.39
CA ASP A 351 -5.08 21.66 3.98
C ASP A 351 -4.00 21.05 3.04
N MET A 352 -4.31 19.90 2.45
CA MET A 352 -3.44 19.27 1.45
C MET A 352 -3.43 20.01 0.11
N ALA A 353 -4.52 20.68 -0.26
CA ALA A 353 -4.59 21.45 -1.50
C ALA A 353 -3.66 22.66 -1.40
N GLU A 354 -3.64 23.34 -0.25
CA GLU A 354 -2.72 24.46 0.00
C GLU A 354 -1.25 24.02 -0.06
N LYS A 355 -0.90 22.84 0.49
CA LYS A 355 0.46 22.28 0.34
C LYS A 355 0.84 22.05 -1.13
N ILE A 356 -0.09 21.55 -1.93
CA ILE A 356 0.13 21.32 -3.36
C ILE A 356 0.18 22.65 -4.13
N ALA A 357 -0.59 23.66 -3.72
CA ALA A 357 -0.49 25.00 -4.27
C ALA A 357 0.88 25.61 -3.97
N ALA A 358 1.36 25.54 -2.72
CA ALA A 358 2.69 26.02 -2.33
C ALA A 358 3.82 25.37 -3.15
N ILE A 359 3.70 24.08 -3.48
CA ILE A 359 4.60 23.37 -4.41
C ILE A 359 4.56 23.98 -5.81
N GLN A 360 3.35 24.12 -6.36
CA GLN A 360 3.14 24.45 -7.76
C GLN A 360 3.48 25.91 -8.06
N PHE A 361 3.23 26.80 -7.10
CA PHE A 361 3.38 28.24 -7.27
C PHE A 361 4.56 28.84 -6.50
N GLY A 362 5.28 28.05 -5.70
CA GLY A 362 6.56 28.43 -5.09
C GLY A 362 6.42 29.54 -4.05
N ALA A 363 5.68 29.28 -2.96
CA ALA A 363 5.58 30.18 -1.82
C ALA A 363 6.86 30.19 -0.97
#